data_AF-A0A293MGS9-F1
#
_entry.id   AF-A0A293MGS9-F1
#
_cell.length_a   1.000
_cell.length_b   1.000
_cell.length_c   1.000
_cell.angle_alpha   90.00
_cell.angle_beta   90.00
_cell.angle_gamma   90.00
#
_symmetry.space_group_name_H-M   'P 1'
#
loop_
_entity.id
_entity.type
_entity.pdbx_description
1 polymer ?
#
loop_
_entity_poly.entity_id
_entity_poly.type
_entity_poly.pdbx_seq_one_letter_code
_entity_poly.pdbx_strand_id
1 'polypeptide(L)'
;MAAENNMAVPSLYFDPSYIVSTHFRLSTSQVPTKCDALMFYGPLVQDGYGCCYNPRQNSINLSMVLVLTDCCLDSNAWRQKTIWLWLLLQPKTKLYQFWTFYLQHLL
;
A
#
# COMPACT_ATOMS: atom_id res chain seq x y z
N MET A 1 9.11 -24.47 0.80
CA MET A 1 9.33 -25.63 1.68
C MET A 1 8.46 -26.85 1.35
N ALA A 2 7.14 -26.84 1.49
CA ALA A 2 6.32 -28.05 1.23
C ALA A 2 6.45 -28.54 -0.23
N ALA A 3 6.30 -27.63 -1.20
CA ALA A 3 6.48 -27.93 -2.62
C ALA A 3 7.90 -28.44 -2.95
N GLU A 4 8.94 -27.83 -2.39
CA GLU A 4 10.36 -28.23 -2.59
C GLU A 4 10.66 -29.63 -2.04
N ASN A 5 9.94 -30.05 -1.00
CA ASN A 5 10.07 -31.39 -0.39
C ASN A 5 9.04 -32.39 -0.92
N ASN A 6 8.29 -32.08 -2.00
CA ASN A 6 7.23 -32.92 -2.55
C ASN A 6 6.15 -33.34 -1.52
N MET A 7 5.90 -32.49 -0.53
CA MET A 7 4.86 -32.67 0.46
C MET A 7 3.55 -32.04 -0.03
N ALA A 8 2.42 -32.54 0.47
CA ALA A 8 1.13 -31.89 0.23
C ALA A 8 1.15 -30.44 0.72
N VAL A 9 0.58 -29.53 -0.09
CA VAL A 9 0.45 -28.11 0.30
C VAL A 9 -0.48 -28.04 1.51
N PRO A 10 -0.08 -27.35 2.61
CA PRO A 10 -0.93 -27.23 3.79
C PRO A 10 -2.30 -26.63 3.45
N SER A 11 -3.36 -27.13 4.10
CA SER A 11 -4.74 -26.68 3.86
C SER A 11 -4.93 -25.17 4.04
N LEU A 12 -4.11 -24.54 4.90
CA LEU A 12 -4.07 -23.10 5.13
C LEU A 12 -3.93 -22.28 3.83
N TYR A 13 -3.16 -22.74 2.85
CA TYR A 13 -2.95 -22.00 1.59
C TYR A 13 -4.19 -21.96 0.70
N PHE A 14 -5.18 -22.81 0.97
CA PHE A 14 -6.47 -22.82 0.29
C PHE A 14 -7.56 -22.10 1.07
N ASP A 15 -7.25 -21.63 2.29
CA ASP A 15 -8.20 -20.86 3.08
C ASP A 15 -8.50 -19.52 2.38
N PRO A 16 -9.79 -19.11 2.25
CA PRO A 16 -10.14 -17.84 1.64
C PRO A 16 -9.44 -16.63 2.29
N SER A 17 -9.20 -16.69 3.60
CA SER A 17 -8.50 -15.64 4.35
C SER A 17 -7.04 -15.53 3.93
N TYR A 18 -6.39 -16.66 3.64
CA TYR A 18 -5.03 -16.67 3.11
C TYR A 18 -4.98 -16.00 1.74
N ILE A 19 -5.89 -16.37 0.84
CA ILE A 19 -6.00 -15.76 -0.50
C ILE A 19 -6.17 -14.25 -0.38
N VAL A 20 -7.12 -13.78 0.43
CA VAL A 20 -7.36 -12.34 0.66
C VAL A 20 -6.12 -11.65 1.25
N SER A 21 -5.41 -12.29 2.19
CA SER A 21 -4.20 -11.71 2.80
C SER A 21 -3.05 -11.50 1.81
N THR A 22 -3.01 -12.29 0.74
CA THR A 22 -2.00 -12.20 -0.32
C THR A 22 -2.42 -11.33 -1.50
N HIS A 23 -3.67 -10.85 -1.54
CA HIS A 23 -4.20 -9.97 -2.58
C HIS A 23 -3.89 -8.50 -2.27
N PHE A 24 -2.64 -8.09 -2.52
CA PHE A 24 -2.13 -6.77 -2.16
C PHE A 24 -2.70 -5.62 -3.00
N ARG A 25 -3.89 -5.12 -2.64
CA ARG A 25 -4.48 -3.92 -3.25
C ARG A 25 -3.66 -2.65 -3.06
N LEU A 26 -2.77 -2.62 -2.08
CA LEU A 26 -1.79 -1.55 -1.91
C LEU A 26 -0.42 -2.17 -1.72
N SER A 27 0.43 -2.02 -2.72
CA SER A 27 1.84 -2.41 -2.66
C SER A 27 2.69 -1.18 -2.45
N THR A 28 3.42 -1.10 -1.33
CA THR A 28 4.26 0.06 -0.99
C THR A 28 5.74 -0.31 -0.91
N SER A 29 6.61 0.66 -1.22
CA SER A 29 8.03 0.56 -0.92
C SER A 29 8.65 1.92 -0.65
N GLN A 30 9.69 1.91 0.17
CA GLN A 30 10.51 3.07 0.44
C GLN A 30 11.82 2.94 -0.32
N VAL A 31 12.15 3.96 -1.12
CA VAL A 31 13.41 4.03 -1.88
C VAL A 31 14.12 5.33 -1.52
N PRO A 32 14.84 5.36 -0.38
CA PRO A 32 15.48 6.56 0.11
C PRO A 32 16.69 6.92 -0.74
N THR A 33 16.76 8.16 -1.22
CA THR A 33 17.91 8.68 -1.96
C THR A 33 18.11 10.16 -1.70
N LYS A 34 19.38 10.60 -1.72
CA LYS A 34 19.76 12.01 -1.56
C LYS A 34 19.36 12.83 -2.78
N CYS A 35 19.33 12.22 -3.96
CA CYS A 35 18.90 12.84 -5.21
C CYS A 35 17.41 13.17 -5.14
N ASP A 36 17.00 14.23 -5.85
CA ASP A 36 15.57 14.52 -6.02
C ASP A 36 14.98 13.61 -7.10
N ALA A 37 14.90 12.33 -6.77
CA ALA A 37 14.45 11.27 -7.65
C ALA A 37 13.24 10.56 -7.05
N LEU A 38 12.52 9.88 -7.93
CA LEU A 38 11.28 9.19 -7.63
C LEU A 38 11.25 7.89 -8.44
N MET A 39 11.11 6.77 -7.73
CA MET A 39 10.89 5.47 -8.33
C MET A 39 9.39 5.19 -8.42
N PHE A 40 8.98 4.36 -9.37
CA PHE A 40 7.60 3.91 -9.54
C PHE A 40 7.58 2.48 -10.09
N TYR A 41 6.52 1.75 -9.78
CA TYR A 41 6.22 0.43 -10.34
C TYR A 41 4.69 0.26 -10.40
N GLY A 42 4.23 -0.60 -11.29
CA GLY A 42 2.80 -0.89 -11.44
C GLY A 42 2.24 -1.70 -10.26
N PRO A 43 0.91 -1.71 -10.06
CA PRO A 43 0.27 -2.56 -9.06
C PRO A 43 0.58 -4.05 -9.21
N LEU A 44 0.47 -4.80 -8.11
CA LEU A 44 0.61 -6.26 -8.12
C LEU A 44 -0.68 -6.99 -8.55
N VAL A 45 -1.82 -6.30 -8.51
CA VAL A 45 -3.15 -6.83 -8.83
C VAL A 45 -3.94 -5.79 -9.64
N GLN A 46 -4.92 -6.23 -10.43
CA GLN A 46 -5.67 -5.35 -11.36
C GLN A 46 -6.46 -4.24 -10.64
N ASP A 47 -7.01 -4.53 -9.46
CA ASP A 47 -7.76 -3.60 -8.61
C ASP A 47 -6.87 -2.90 -7.55
N GLY A 48 -5.55 -2.83 -7.80
CA GLY A 48 -4.56 -2.37 -6.84
C GLY A 48 -3.87 -1.06 -7.18
N TYR A 49 -3.09 -0.57 -6.22
CA TYR A 49 -2.19 0.58 -6.31
C TYR A 49 -0.74 0.17 -6.04
N GLY A 50 0.18 0.63 -6.89
CA GLY A 50 1.62 0.66 -6.61
C GLY A 50 2.01 2.02 -6.05
N CYS A 51 2.71 2.07 -4.92
CA CYS A 51 3.09 3.31 -4.26
C CYS A 51 4.55 3.28 -3.82
N CYS A 52 5.36 4.21 -4.28
CA CYS A 52 6.76 4.31 -3.87
C CYS A 52 7.05 5.70 -3.33
N TYR A 53 7.86 5.77 -2.28
CA TYR A 53 8.21 7.05 -1.67
C TYR A 53 9.68 7.18 -1.31
N ASN A 54 10.20 8.39 -1.43
CA ASN A 54 11.55 8.78 -1.03
C ASN A 54 11.46 9.84 0.08
N PRO A 55 11.63 9.45 1.36
CA PRO A 55 11.71 10.38 2.47
C PRO A 55 12.99 11.21 2.38
N ARG A 56 12.82 12.54 2.45
CA ARG A 56 13.91 13.52 2.51
C ARG A 56 13.81 14.29 3.82
N GLN A 57 14.81 15.11 4.10
CA GLN A 57 14.90 15.84 5.37
C GLN A 57 13.67 16.71 5.65
N ASN A 58 13.15 17.38 4.62
CA ASN A 58 12.03 18.34 4.73
C ASN A 58 10.86 18.04 3.79
N SER A 59 10.89 16.92 3.05
CA SER A 59 9.86 16.57 2.06
C SER A 59 9.81 15.06 1.84
N ILE A 60 8.77 14.60 1.15
CA ILE A 60 8.64 13.20 0.71
C ILE A 60 8.25 13.24 -0.76
N ASN A 61 9.04 12.60 -1.62
CA ASN A 61 8.62 12.38 -3.01
C ASN A 61 7.73 11.14 -3.03
N LEU A 62 6.52 11.25 -3.57
CA LEU A 62 5.51 10.18 -3.58
C LEU A 62 5.07 9.87 -5.02
N SER A 63 5.18 8.60 -5.42
CA SER A 63 4.67 8.07 -6.67
C SER A 63 3.50 7.13 -6.41
N MET A 64 2.51 7.16 -7.30
CA MET A 64 1.37 6.25 -7.26
C MET A 64 0.99 5.86 -8.68
N VAL A 65 0.89 4.56 -8.93
CA VAL A 65 0.53 3.97 -10.22
C VAL A 65 -0.65 3.03 -10.01
N LEU A 66 -1.56 3.01 -10.97
CA LEU A 66 -2.72 2.11 -11.01
C LEU A 66 -2.88 1.54 -12.42
N VAL A 67 -3.57 0.41 -12.55
CA VAL A 67 -3.93 -0.15 -13.85
C VAL A 67 -5.30 0.38 -14.26
N LEU A 68 -5.38 1.03 -15.43
CA LEU A 68 -6.64 1.51 -16.01
C LEU A 68 -7.28 0.39 -16.83
N THR A 69 -7.82 -0.65 -16.19
CA THR A 69 -8.53 -1.74 -16.90
C THR A 69 -10.04 -1.62 -16.88
N ASP A 70 -10.62 -0.68 -16.14
CA ASP A 70 -12.03 -0.33 -16.26
C ASP A 70 -12.22 1.18 -16.15
N CYS A 71 -12.80 1.78 -17.19
CA CYS A 71 -13.20 3.20 -17.23
C CYS A 71 -14.22 3.56 -16.12
N CYS A 72 -14.75 2.55 -15.42
CA CYS A 72 -15.85 2.62 -14.47
C CYS A 72 -15.41 2.47 -13.00
N LEU A 73 -14.17 2.08 -12.73
CA LEU A 73 -13.61 2.16 -11.37
C LEU A 73 -13.15 3.61 -11.18
N ASP A 74 -14.00 4.38 -10.52
CA ASP A 74 -13.81 5.76 -10.06
C ASP A 74 -12.39 6.32 -10.22
N SER A 75 -12.34 7.55 -10.72
CA SER A 75 -11.28 8.56 -10.76
C SER A 75 -10.53 8.84 -9.41
N ASN A 76 -10.14 7.80 -8.67
CA ASN A 76 -9.78 7.84 -7.25
C ASN A 76 -8.27 7.85 -6.99
N ALA A 77 -7.41 7.83 -8.01
CA ALA A 77 -5.97 8.06 -7.82
C ALA A 77 -5.71 9.39 -7.10
N TRP A 78 -6.43 10.43 -7.54
CA TRP A 78 -6.43 11.74 -6.92
C TRP A 78 -7.02 11.71 -5.51
N ARG A 79 -8.09 10.96 -5.29
CA ARG A 79 -8.70 10.80 -3.96
C ARG A 79 -7.73 10.15 -2.98
N GLN A 80 -7.05 9.08 -3.39
CA GLN A 80 -6.05 8.41 -2.57
C GLN A 80 -4.84 9.31 -2.31
N LYS A 81 -4.29 9.96 -3.34
CA LYS A 81 -3.22 10.96 -3.18
C LYS A 81 -3.63 12.12 -2.28
N THR A 82 -4.89 12.58 -2.37
CA THR A 82 -5.45 13.63 -1.52
C THR A 82 -5.57 13.16 -0.08
N ILE A 83 -6.07 11.96 0.18
CA ILE A 83 -6.13 11.36 1.52
C ILE A 83 -4.72 11.22 2.10
N TRP A 84 -3.73 10.75 1.32
CA TRP A 84 -2.34 10.66 1.76
C TRP A 84 -1.75 12.03 2.09
N LEU A 85 -1.96 13.04 1.25
CA LEU A 85 -1.53 14.41 1.53
C LEU A 85 -2.23 14.95 2.78
N TRP A 86 -3.53 14.68 2.94
CA TRP A 86 -4.30 15.08 4.11
C TRP A 86 -3.76 14.45 5.40
N LEU A 87 -3.42 13.16 5.36
CA LEU A 87 -2.79 12.43 6.46
C LEU A 87 -1.41 13.01 6.78
N LEU A 88 -0.58 13.28 5.78
CA LEU A 88 0.76 13.85 5.96
C LEU A 88 0.74 15.31 6.45
N LEU A 89 -0.30 16.07 6.10
CA LEU A 89 -0.54 17.43 6.57
C LEU A 89 -1.22 17.47 7.95
N GLN A 90 -1.63 16.34 8.51
CA GLN A 90 -2.10 16.35 9.90
C GLN A 90 -0.94 16.75 10.82
N PRO A 91 -1.16 17.69 11.75
CA PRO A 91 -0.17 17.93 12.79
C PRO A 91 0.12 16.61 13.50
N LYS A 92 1.39 16.30 13.77
CA LYS A 92 1.83 15.00 14.30
C LYS A 92 0.99 14.56 15.53
N THR A 93 0.50 15.51 16.31
CA THR A 93 -0.40 15.31 17.46
C THR A 93 -1.74 14.64 17.11
N LYS A 94 -2.34 14.92 15.94
CA LYS A 94 -3.61 14.31 15.50
C LYS A 94 -3.42 12.92 14.89
N LEU A 95 -2.27 12.65 14.27
CA LEU A 95 -1.91 11.33 13.77
C LEU A 95 -1.83 10.30 14.90
N TYR A 96 -1.21 10.65 16.03
CA TYR A 96 -1.16 9.78 17.21
C TYR A 96 -2.56 9.45 17.75
N GLN A 97 -3.48 10.42 17.78
CA GLN A 97 -4.85 10.19 18.25
C GLN A 97 -5.66 9.27 17.31
N PHE A 98 -5.47 9.40 15.99
CA PHE A 98 -6.10 8.52 15.01
C PHE A 98 -5.62 7.07 15.15
N TRP A 99 -4.30 6.87 15.31
CA TRP A 99 -3.72 5.54 15.54
C TRP A 99 -4.20 4.90 16.85
N THR A 100 -4.30 5.67 17.95
CA THR A 100 -4.86 5.15 19.21
C THR A 100 -6.34 4.77 19.10
N PHE A 101 -7.11 5.53 18.30
CA PHE A 101 -8.53 5.23 18.07
C PHE A 101 -8.71 3.96 17.22
N TYR A 102 -7.89 3.78 16.19
CA TYR A 102 -7.93 2.61 15.30
C TYR A 102 -7.45 1.33 15.99
N LEU A 103 -6.44 1.41 16.88
CA LEU A 103 -5.96 0.28 17.68
C LEU A 103 -6.96 -0.17 18.77
N GLN A 104 -7.84 0.72 19.24
CA GLN A 104 -8.87 0.38 20.24
C GLN A 104 -10.15 -0.26 19.65
N HIS A 105 -10.34 -0.23 18.33
CA HIS A 105 -11.55 -0.74 17.67
C HIS A 105 -11.30 -1.95 16.75
N LEU A 106 -10.08 -2.48 16.74
CA LEU A 106 -9.65 -3.65 15.94
C LEU A 106 -8.95 -4.73 16.78
N LEU A 107 -9.05 -4.65 18.10
CA LEU A 107 -8.86 -5.74 19.08
C LEU A 107 -10.14 -5.89 19.89
#